data_AF-A0A1S2P1J1-F1
#
_entry.id   AF-A0A1S2P1J1-F1
#
_cell.length_a   1.000
_cell.length_b   1.000
_cell.length_c   1.000
_cell.angle_alpha   90.00
_cell.angle_beta   90.00
_cell.angle_gamma   90.00
#
_symmetry.space_group_name_H-M   'P 1'
#
loop_
_entity.id
_entity.type
_entity.pdbx_description
1 polymer ?
#
loop_
_entity_poly.entity_id
_entity_poly.type
_entity_poly.pdbx_seq_one_letter_code
_entity_poly.pdbx_strand_id
1 'polypeptide(L)'
;MGRSGWRSRRKGIPNEPALLAAAAENPGGSVAEIDPRYVDDPNGYVPPEAIRGAWLVDSSGKLTGEYEENPRHGVPQDDFSRLTDPDHWLGWLGDDPATAVRKGIEESLRAQVADAVVEWVKILETPRFLTGGRRRTEDAQLVLVTRAALAAPFALSVSTRQHGRSVLLGVFSWAAVNLSSPEVRKDRHWFDLGAGLDWAGERLQERIYEIDGEIDGADGTADR
;
A
#
# COMPACT_ATOMS: atom_id res chain seq x y z
N MET A 1 -27.51 10.97 -3.28
CA MET A 1 -27.51 9.73 -2.50
C MET A 1 -27.41 8.56 -3.48
N GLY A 2 -26.19 8.09 -3.75
CA GLY A 2 -25.92 7.03 -4.72
C GLY A 2 -26.34 5.67 -4.16
N ARG A 3 -27.18 4.93 -4.90
CA ARG A 3 -27.59 3.58 -4.54
C ARG A 3 -26.38 2.65 -4.67
N SER A 4 -25.93 2.10 -3.54
CA SER A 4 -24.93 1.03 -3.50
C SER A 4 -25.40 -0.11 -4.42
N GLY A 5 -24.57 -0.50 -5.38
CA GLY A 5 -24.91 -1.46 -6.45
C GLY A 5 -25.00 -2.93 -6.02
N TRP A 6 -25.28 -3.18 -4.74
CA TRP A 6 -25.34 -4.53 -4.16
C TRP A 6 -26.73 -5.10 -4.38
N ARG A 7 -26.81 -6.30 -4.97
CA ARG A 7 -28.10 -7.00 -5.18
C ARG A 7 -28.36 -7.90 -3.98
N SER A 8 -29.39 -7.58 -3.20
CA SER A 8 -29.85 -8.44 -2.11
C SER A 8 -30.66 -9.62 -2.65
N ARG A 9 -30.35 -10.81 -2.17
CA ARG A 9 -31.09 -12.05 -2.44
C ARG A 9 -31.16 -12.90 -1.17
N ARG A 10 -32.18 -13.76 -1.08
CA ARG A 10 -32.18 -14.80 -0.05
C ARG A 10 -31.18 -15.88 -0.45
N LYS A 11 -30.19 -16.12 0.42
CA LYS A 11 -29.25 -17.24 0.33
C LYS A 11 -29.43 -18.07 1.59
N GLY A 12 -29.45 -19.40 1.47
CA GLY A 12 -29.50 -20.26 2.64
C GLY A 12 -28.35 -19.92 3.60
N ILE A 13 -28.64 -19.85 4.89
CA ILE A 13 -27.62 -19.61 5.92
C ILE A 13 -26.80 -20.90 6.04
N PRO A 14 -25.49 -20.88 5.76
CA PRO A 14 -24.63 -22.02 6.02
C PRO A 14 -24.68 -22.40 7.50
N ASN A 15 -24.79 -23.69 7.80
CA ASN A 15 -24.72 -24.19 9.17
C ASN A 15 -23.26 -24.29 9.64
N GLU A 16 -22.56 -23.15 9.64
CA GLU A 16 -21.16 -23.05 9.99
C GLU A 16 -21.02 -22.35 11.36
N PRO A 17 -20.48 -23.02 12.40
CA PRO A 17 -20.39 -22.43 13.73
C PRO A 17 -19.60 -21.11 13.78
N ALA A 18 -18.54 -20.98 12.98
CA ALA A 18 -17.74 -19.77 12.91
C ALA A 18 -18.53 -18.58 12.33
N LEU A 19 -19.36 -18.83 11.31
CA LEU A 19 -20.24 -17.82 10.71
C LEU A 19 -21.30 -17.33 11.71
N LEU A 20 -21.88 -18.25 12.49
CA LEU A 20 -22.86 -17.92 13.52
C LEU A 20 -22.22 -17.15 14.69
N ALA A 21 -21.00 -17.53 15.10
CA ALA A 21 -20.24 -16.82 16.13
C ALA A 21 -19.89 -15.39 15.68
N ALA A 22 -19.38 -15.23 14.45
CA ALA A 22 -19.08 -13.92 13.88
C ALA A 22 -20.34 -13.02 13.79
N ALA A 23 -21.51 -13.59 13.48
CA ALA A 23 -22.77 -12.86 13.49
C ALA A 23 -23.15 -12.40 14.90
N ALA A 24 -23.03 -13.28 15.90
CA ALA A 24 -23.33 -12.96 17.28
C ALA A 24 -22.44 -11.83 17.84
N GLU A 25 -21.18 -11.77 17.38
CA GLU A 25 -20.23 -10.72 17.73
C GLU A 25 -20.49 -9.37 17.03
N ASN A 26 -21.28 -9.35 15.95
CA ASN A 26 -21.53 -8.17 15.13
C ASN A 26 -23.03 -7.83 14.94
N PRO A 27 -23.82 -7.56 16.00
CA PRO A 27 -25.24 -7.21 15.88
C PRO A 27 -25.49 -5.97 15.03
N GLY A 28 -26.46 -6.05 14.12
CA GLY A 28 -26.81 -4.97 13.18
C GLY A 28 -25.79 -4.76 12.04
N GLY A 29 -24.76 -5.61 11.98
CA GLY A 29 -23.72 -5.56 10.96
C GLY A 29 -23.94 -6.56 9.82
N SER A 30 -22.82 -7.08 9.31
CA SER A 30 -22.81 -8.12 8.29
C SER A 30 -21.59 -9.02 8.48
N VAL A 31 -21.69 -10.29 8.06
CA VAL A 31 -20.54 -11.21 8.02
C VAL A 31 -20.16 -11.47 6.57
N ALA A 32 -18.92 -11.14 6.20
CA ALA A 32 -18.43 -11.27 4.83
C ALA A 32 -18.12 -12.73 4.47
N GLU A 33 -18.47 -13.12 3.25
CA GLU A 33 -17.97 -14.35 2.63
C GLU A 33 -16.70 -14.03 1.83
N ILE A 34 -15.56 -14.54 2.30
CA ILE A 34 -14.26 -14.32 1.67
C ILE A 34 -13.98 -15.46 0.68
N ASP A 35 -13.47 -15.13 -0.50
CA ASP A 35 -13.05 -16.11 -1.50
C ASP A 35 -11.63 -16.62 -1.18
N PRO A 36 -11.47 -17.89 -0.74
CA PRO A 36 -10.17 -18.43 -0.35
C PRO A 36 -9.19 -18.55 -1.53
N ARG A 37 -9.66 -18.35 -2.78
CA ARG A 37 -8.78 -18.29 -3.94
C ARG A 37 -7.83 -17.09 -3.94
N TYR A 38 -8.12 -16.04 -3.16
CA TYR A 38 -7.37 -14.78 -3.17
C TYR A 38 -6.79 -14.39 -1.80
N VAL A 39 -7.25 -15.00 -0.71
CA VAL A 39 -6.86 -14.66 0.66
C VAL A 39 -6.70 -15.96 1.45
N ASP A 40 -5.51 -16.16 2.03
CA ASP A 40 -5.22 -17.34 2.87
C ASP A 40 -5.57 -17.12 4.35
N ASP A 41 -5.43 -15.87 4.84
CA ASP A 41 -5.82 -15.47 6.19
C ASP A 41 -7.04 -14.52 6.15
N PRO A 42 -8.26 -15.01 6.42
CA PRO A 42 -9.47 -14.19 6.40
C PRO A 42 -9.56 -13.18 7.55
N ASN A 43 -8.70 -13.28 8.58
CA ASN A 43 -8.65 -12.33 9.69
C ASN A 43 -7.58 -11.23 9.47
N GLY A 44 -6.78 -11.34 8.41
CA GLY A 44 -5.83 -10.33 7.98
C GLY A 44 -6.48 -9.28 7.08
N TYR A 45 -5.66 -8.59 6.29
CA TYR A 45 -6.17 -7.68 5.27
C TYR A 45 -6.85 -8.46 4.13
N VAL A 46 -8.12 -8.14 3.89
CA VAL A 46 -8.93 -8.73 2.82
C VAL A 46 -9.16 -7.66 1.75
N PRO A 47 -8.61 -7.79 0.53
CA PRO A 47 -8.91 -6.85 -0.55
C PRO A 47 -10.41 -6.90 -0.89
N PRO A 48 -11.07 -5.77 -1.16
CA PRO A 48 -12.51 -5.73 -1.39
C PRO A 48 -13.01 -6.65 -2.51
N GLU A 49 -12.19 -6.91 -3.52
CA GLU A 49 -12.49 -7.80 -4.65
C GLU A 49 -12.51 -9.28 -4.24
N ALA A 50 -11.83 -9.65 -3.16
CA ALA A 50 -11.86 -11.03 -2.64
C ALA A 50 -13.13 -11.34 -1.85
N ILE A 51 -13.96 -10.36 -1.53
CA ILE A 51 -15.25 -10.56 -0.84
C ILE A 51 -16.29 -10.96 -1.88
N ARG A 52 -16.92 -12.13 -1.73
CA ARG A 52 -18.02 -12.58 -2.60
C ARG A 52 -19.31 -11.82 -2.34
N GLY A 53 -19.53 -11.48 -1.08
CA GLY A 53 -20.72 -10.81 -0.58
C GLY A 53 -20.75 -10.89 0.95
N ALA A 54 -21.87 -10.51 1.55
CA ALA A 54 -22.02 -10.58 3.00
C ALA A 54 -23.44 -11.00 3.39
N TRP A 55 -23.56 -11.77 4.47
CA TRP A 55 -24.85 -12.01 5.11
C TRP A 55 -25.17 -10.88 6.08
N LEU A 56 -26.39 -10.37 6.04
CA LEU A 56 -26.85 -9.35 6.98
C LEU A 56 -27.15 -9.96 8.36
N VAL A 57 -26.80 -9.23 9.41
CA VAL A 57 -27.01 -9.59 10.80
C VAL A 57 -28.04 -8.65 11.40
N ASP A 58 -29.07 -9.21 12.04
CA ASP A 58 -30.05 -8.41 12.74
C ASP A 58 -29.50 -7.80 14.05
N SER A 59 -30.28 -6.92 14.68
CA SER A 59 -29.90 -6.27 15.93
C SER A 59 -29.71 -7.22 17.12
N SER A 60 -30.10 -8.49 16.99
CA SER A 60 -29.90 -9.53 18.01
C SER A 60 -28.66 -10.39 17.77
N GLY A 61 -27.88 -10.12 16.72
CA GLY A 61 -26.70 -10.90 16.36
C GLY A 61 -27.03 -12.18 15.58
N LYS A 62 -28.23 -12.27 14.97
CA LYS A 62 -28.62 -13.43 14.17
C LYS A 62 -28.58 -13.09 12.68
N LEU A 63 -28.18 -14.06 11.87
CA LEU A 63 -28.21 -13.95 10.41
C LEU A 63 -29.66 -13.89 9.92
N THR A 64 -29.98 -12.89 9.09
CA THR A 64 -31.33 -12.70 8.56
C THR A 64 -31.65 -13.65 7.41
N GLY A 65 -30.62 -14.25 6.80
CA GLY A 65 -30.71 -15.00 5.55
C GLY A 65 -30.73 -14.12 4.29
N GLU A 66 -30.68 -12.79 4.46
CA GLU A 66 -30.40 -11.86 3.37
C GLU A 66 -28.90 -11.86 3.09
N TYR A 67 -28.56 -11.99 1.83
CA TYR A 67 -27.19 -11.99 1.32
C TYR A 67 -27.06 -10.93 0.25
N GLU A 68 -26.07 -10.07 0.43
CA GLU A 68 -25.75 -9.02 -0.53
C GLU A 68 -24.52 -9.45 -1.34
N GLU A 69 -24.71 -9.68 -2.64
CA GLU A 69 -23.63 -10.01 -3.57
C GLU A 69 -22.75 -8.78 -3.80
N ASN A 70 -21.43 -8.95 -3.72
CA ASN A 70 -20.47 -7.90 -4.04
C ASN A 70 -20.28 -7.83 -5.57
N PRO A 71 -20.71 -6.76 -6.25
CA PRO A 71 -20.55 -6.63 -7.69
C PRO A 71 -19.10 -6.48 -8.15
N ARG A 72 -18.17 -6.20 -7.21
CA ARG A 72 -16.74 -6.09 -7.47
C ARG A 72 -15.97 -7.39 -7.20
N HIS A 73 -16.67 -8.48 -6.87
CA HIS A 73 -16.01 -9.77 -6.64
C HIS A 73 -15.24 -10.21 -7.89
N GLY A 74 -13.94 -10.50 -7.72
CA GLY A 74 -13.05 -10.79 -8.83
C GLY A 74 -11.59 -10.95 -8.38
N VAL A 75 -10.68 -11.08 -9.34
CA VAL A 75 -9.24 -11.10 -9.05
C VAL A 75 -8.85 -9.72 -8.50
N PRO A 76 -8.28 -9.62 -7.28
CA PRO A 76 -7.81 -8.34 -6.76
C PRO A 76 -6.81 -7.69 -7.71
N GLN A 77 -6.95 -6.37 -7.88
CA GLN A 77 -6.10 -5.57 -8.75
C GLN A 77 -5.32 -4.55 -7.92
N ASP A 78 -4.28 -4.00 -8.53
CA ASP A 78 -3.57 -2.85 -7.99
C ASP A 78 -4.52 -1.66 -7.77
N ASP A 79 -4.30 -0.92 -6.68
CA ASP A 79 -4.99 0.33 -6.40
C ASP A 79 -4.00 1.36 -5.84
N PHE A 80 -3.56 2.26 -6.72
CA PHE A 80 -2.67 3.37 -6.39
C PHE A 80 -3.42 4.71 -6.34
N SER A 81 -4.75 4.73 -6.37
CA SER A 81 -5.55 5.97 -6.36
C SER A 81 -5.17 6.87 -5.19
N ARG A 82 -4.96 6.32 -3.99
CA ARG A 82 -4.52 7.06 -2.80
C ARG A 82 -3.15 7.75 -2.95
N LEU A 83 -2.29 7.24 -3.82
CA LEU A 83 -1.00 7.86 -4.16
C LEU A 83 -1.18 8.96 -5.21
N THR A 84 -2.02 8.76 -6.23
CA THR A 84 -2.09 9.62 -7.41
C THR A 84 -3.20 10.69 -7.37
N ASP A 85 -4.25 10.48 -6.58
CA ASP A 85 -5.37 11.43 -6.43
C ASP A 85 -5.01 12.72 -5.68
N PRO A 86 -4.12 12.72 -4.66
CA PRO A 86 -3.72 13.95 -3.99
C PRO A 86 -3.03 14.93 -4.95
N ASP A 87 -3.29 16.23 -4.77
CA ASP A 87 -2.59 17.30 -5.47
C ASP A 87 -1.17 17.48 -4.91
N HIS A 88 -0.30 16.51 -5.20
CA HIS A 88 1.12 16.52 -4.85
C HIS A 88 1.98 16.29 -6.09
N TRP A 89 3.11 16.97 -6.17
CA TRP A 89 4.00 16.83 -7.31
C TRP A 89 4.80 15.52 -7.24
N LEU A 90 4.40 14.56 -8.07
CA LEU A 90 5.07 13.27 -8.24
C LEU A 90 5.92 13.17 -9.51
N GLY A 91 6.17 14.29 -10.20
CA GLY A 91 6.92 14.29 -11.47
C GLY A 91 8.34 13.74 -11.36
N TRP A 92 8.91 13.70 -10.15
CA TRP A 92 10.21 13.07 -9.88
C TRP A 92 10.18 11.53 -9.99
N LEU A 93 9.00 10.91 -10.01
CA LEU A 93 8.80 9.47 -10.26
C LEU A 93 8.61 9.15 -11.76
N GLY A 94 8.63 10.16 -12.63
CA GLY A 94 8.35 10.01 -14.06
C GLY A 94 6.87 10.15 -14.41
N ASP A 95 6.52 9.77 -15.64
CA ASP A 95 5.18 9.97 -16.21
C ASP A 95 4.09 9.09 -15.59
N ASP A 96 4.48 7.97 -14.98
CA ASP A 96 3.57 7.03 -14.31
C ASP A 96 4.07 6.70 -12.89
N PRO A 97 3.71 7.52 -11.89
CA PRO A 97 4.09 7.31 -10.50
C PRO A 97 3.61 5.97 -9.91
N ALA A 98 2.45 5.47 -10.34
CA ALA A 98 1.91 4.20 -9.85
C ALA A 98 2.80 3.04 -10.30
N THR A 99 3.15 2.99 -11.60
CA THR A 99 4.08 2.00 -12.13
C THR A 99 5.47 2.11 -11.50
N ALA A 100 5.96 3.33 -11.26
CA ALA A 100 7.25 3.53 -10.60
C ALA A 100 7.25 2.95 -9.17
N VAL A 101 6.26 3.28 -8.35
CA VAL A 101 6.15 2.76 -6.97
C VAL A 101 5.97 1.24 -6.97
N ARG A 102 5.15 0.70 -7.87
CA ARG A 102 4.98 -0.75 -8.02
C ARG A 102 6.31 -1.45 -8.29
N LYS A 103 7.11 -0.94 -9.23
CA LYS A 103 8.44 -1.49 -9.54
C LYS A 103 9.39 -1.39 -8.33
N GLY A 104 9.42 -0.26 -7.64
CA GLY A 104 10.25 -0.08 -6.44
C GLY A 104 9.90 -1.06 -5.31
N ILE A 105 8.61 -1.36 -5.11
CA ILE A 105 8.15 -2.41 -4.20
C ILE A 105 8.64 -3.79 -4.65
N GLU A 106 8.47 -4.14 -5.93
CA GLU A 106 8.94 -5.44 -6.45
C GLU A 106 10.45 -5.62 -6.34
N GLU A 107 11.22 -4.58 -6.66
CA GLU A 107 12.68 -4.58 -6.51
C GLU A 107 13.09 -4.78 -5.05
N SER A 108 12.42 -4.09 -4.13
CA SER A 108 12.68 -4.23 -2.68
C SER A 108 12.39 -5.65 -2.19
N LEU A 109 11.31 -6.27 -2.66
CA LEU A 109 10.97 -7.65 -2.34
C LEU A 109 11.97 -8.64 -2.95
N ARG A 110 12.31 -8.48 -4.24
CA ARG A 110 13.26 -9.37 -4.94
C ARG A 110 14.68 -9.29 -4.37
N ALA A 111 15.07 -8.14 -3.82
CA ALA A 111 16.33 -7.99 -3.11
C ALA A 111 16.41 -8.85 -1.83
N GLN A 112 15.26 -9.15 -1.21
CA GLN A 112 15.17 -10.04 -0.04
C GLN A 112 14.92 -11.49 -0.43
N VAL A 113 14.02 -11.72 -1.38
CA VAL A 113 13.58 -13.03 -1.84
C VAL A 113 13.46 -13.02 -3.36
N ALA A 114 14.46 -13.58 -4.05
CA ALA A 114 14.64 -13.43 -5.49
C ALA A 114 13.47 -13.96 -6.35
N ASP A 115 12.72 -14.95 -5.88
CA ASP A 115 11.58 -15.53 -6.58
C ASP A 115 10.22 -14.93 -6.16
N ALA A 116 10.21 -13.85 -5.39
CA ALA A 116 9.00 -13.17 -4.99
C ALA A 116 8.25 -12.58 -6.20
N VAL A 117 6.95 -12.90 -6.27
CA VAL A 117 6.02 -12.39 -7.29
C VAL A 117 4.92 -11.60 -6.59
N VAL A 118 4.79 -10.32 -6.95
CA VAL A 118 3.71 -9.46 -6.44
C VAL A 118 2.48 -9.64 -7.32
N GLU A 119 1.37 -10.07 -6.71
CA GLU A 119 0.09 -10.32 -7.40
C GLU A 119 -0.75 -9.05 -7.49
N TRP A 120 -0.80 -8.27 -6.40
CA TRP A 120 -1.49 -6.97 -6.34
C TRP A 120 -0.90 -6.10 -5.21
N VAL A 121 -1.03 -4.78 -5.35
CA VAL A 121 -0.64 -3.75 -4.37
C VAL A 121 -1.76 -2.73 -4.20
N LYS A 122 -2.12 -2.42 -2.95
CA LYS A 122 -3.09 -1.38 -2.63
C LYS A 122 -2.47 -0.35 -1.70
N ILE A 123 -2.50 0.92 -2.07
CA ILE A 123 -2.13 2.02 -1.19
C ILE A 123 -3.33 2.32 -0.28
N LEU A 124 -3.11 2.21 1.04
CA LEU A 124 -4.21 2.15 2.00
C LEU A 124 -4.77 3.52 2.37
N GLU A 125 -3.93 4.55 2.36
CA GLU A 125 -4.27 5.93 2.68
C GLU A 125 -3.32 6.89 1.95
N THR A 126 -3.62 8.19 2.02
CA THR A 126 -2.78 9.23 1.40
C THR A 126 -1.35 9.18 1.95
N PRO A 127 -0.33 8.99 1.10
CA PRO A 127 1.06 8.95 1.53
C PRO A 127 1.50 10.23 2.25
N ARG A 128 2.55 10.13 3.07
CA ARG A 128 3.29 11.31 3.53
C ARG A 128 4.30 11.69 2.48
N PHE A 129 4.44 12.98 2.22
CA PHE A 129 5.36 13.53 1.24
C PHE A 129 6.29 14.54 1.87
N LEU A 130 7.53 14.58 1.39
CA LEU A 130 8.53 15.57 1.77
C LEU A 130 9.21 16.07 0.49
N THR A 131 9.23 17.38 0.29
CA THR A 131 9.94 17.99 -0.84
C THR A 131 10.91 19.04 -0.31
N GLY A 132 12.12 19.03 -0.84
CA GLY A 132 13.16 20.00 -0.51
C GLY A 132 13.67 20.67 -1.77
N GLY A 133 13.86 21.98 -1.72
CA GLY A 133 14.33 22.74 -2.86
C GLY A 133 15.20 23.92 -2.45
N ARG A 134 15.94 24.45 -3.42
CA ARG A 134 16.70 25.69 -3.30
C ARG A 134 16.07 26.76 -4.17
N ARG A 135 16.08 28.01 -3.71
CA ARG A 135 15.66 29.14 -4.55
C ARG A 135 16.68 29.32 -5.67
N ARG A 136 16.21 29.63 -6.87
CA ARG A 136 17.10 29.99 -7.98
C ARG A 136 17.61 31.41 -7.75
N THR A 137 18.92 31.62 -7.88
CA THR A 137 19.56 32.92 -7.62
C THR A 137 19.16 34.00 -8.63
N GLU A 138 18.79 33.58 -9.85
CA GLU A 138 18.41 34.47 -10.97
C GLU A 138 16.91 34.82 -10.97
N ASP A 139 16.08 34.00 -10.32
CA ASP A 139 14.64 34.23 -10.20
C ASP A 139 14.14 33.69 -8.86
N ALA A 140 13.92 34.60 -7.91
CA ALA A 140 13.52 34.28 -6.55
C ALA A 140 12.11 33.65 -6.46
N GLN A 141 11.31 33.68 -7.54
CA GLN A 141 10.00 33.04 -7.59
C GLN A 141 10.08 31.56 -8.02
N LEU A 142 11.23 31.09 -8.50
CA LEU A 142 11.43 29.71 -8.91
C LEU A 142 12.18 28.91 -7.84
N VAL A 143 11.57 27.82 -7.38
CA VAL A 143 12.19 26.82 -6.50
C VAL A 143 12.66 25.65 -7.37
N LEU A 144 13.97 25.36 -7.31
CA LEU A 144 14.54 24.15 -7.89
C LEU A 144 14.40 23.03 -6.87
N VAL A 145 13.61 22.01 -7.19
CA VAL A 145 13.48 20.82 -6.33
C VAL A 145 14.78 20.02 -6.40
N THR A 146 15.41 19.81 -5.24
CA THR A 146 16.70 19.10 -5.13
C THR A 146 16.52 17.70 -4.56
N ARG A 147 15.43 17.47 -3.82
CA ARG A 147 15.14 16.22 -3.16
C ARG A 147 13.64 16.05 -2.96
N ALA A 148 13.17 14.81 -3.01
CA ALA A 148 11.80 14.45 -2.69
C ALA A 148 11.77 13.09 -2.01
N ALA A 149 10.78 12.87 -1.14
CA ALA A 149 10.53 11.58 -0.56
C ALA A 149 9.04 11.35 -0.33
N LEU A 150 8.64 10.09 -0.32
CA LEU A 150 7.31 9.65 0.06
C LEU A 150 7.38 8.46 1.03
N ALA A 151 6.34 8.31 1.84
CA ALA A 151 6.03 7.10 2.61
C ALA A 151 4.59 6.69 2.28
N ALA A 152 4.42 5.56 1.59
CA ALA A 152 3.14 5.04 1.14
C ALA A 152 2.80 3.75 1.90
N PRO A 153 1.75 3.75 2.74
CA PRO A 153 1.32 2.54 3.44
C PRO A 153 0.59 1.62 2.45
N PHE A 154 0.90 0.34 2.49
CA PHE A 154 0.39 -0.64 1.55
C PHE A 154 -0.20 -1.86 2.24
N ALA A 155 -1.12 -2.50 1.53
CA ALA A 155 -1.31 -3.94 1.58
C ALA A 155 -0.88 -4.52 0.23
N LEU A 156 -0.24 -5.68 0.22
CA LEU A 156 0.05 -6.39 -1.02
C LEU A 156 -0.05 -7.90 -0.85
N SER A 157 -0.33 -8.60 -1.94
CA SER A 157 -0.13 -10.04 -2.01
C SER A 157 1.17 -10.35 -2.72
N VAL A 158 1.96 -11.21 -2.10
CA VAL A 158 3.19 -11.75 -2.65
C VAL A 158 3.14 -13.26 -2.58
N SER A 159 3.64 -13.93 -3.61
CA SER A 159 3.86 -15.37 -3.60
C SER A 159 5.32 -15.73 -3.84
N THR A 160 5.75 -16.81 -3.21
CA THR A 160 7.09 -17.40 -3.37
C THR A 160 6.93 -18.90 -3.60
N ARG A 161 7.92 -19.57 -4.21
CA ARG A 161 7.82 -21.02 -4.42
C ARG A 161 7.86 -21.80 -3.11
N GLN A 162 8.54 -21.28 -2.09
CA GLN A 162 8.73 -21.96 -0.82
C GLN A 162 7.55 -21.81 0.15
N HIS A 163 6.95 -20.62 0.21
CA HIS A 163 5.93 -20.29 1.22
C HIS A 163 4.52 -20.10 0.65
N GLY A 164 4.35 -20.22 -0.67
CA GLY A 164 3.08 -19.93 -1.32
C GLY A 164 2.76 -18.44 -1.23
N ARG A 165 1.47 -18.10 -1.16
CA ARG A 165 0.97 -16.73 -1.06
C ARG A 165 1.00 -16.23 0.38
N SER A 166 1.22 -14.93 0.54
CA SER A 166 1.04 -14.21 1.79
C SER A 166 0.55 -12.79 1.49
N VAL A 167 -0.20 -12.20 2.43
CA VAL A 167 -0.59 -10.79 2.40
C VAL A 167 0.29 -10.02 3.38
N LEU A 168 0.99 -9.00 2.90
CA LEU A 168 1.88 -8.16 3.69
C LEU A 168 1.29 -6.77 3.89
N LEU A 169 1.48 -6.24 5.08
CA LEU A 169 1.15 -4.87 5.46
C LEU A 169 2.43 -4.14 5.85
N GLY A 170 2.55 -2.88 5.49
CA GLY A 170 3.70 -2.07 5.86
C GLY A 170 3.71 -0.72 5.17
N VAL A 171 4.89 -0.09 5.15
CA VAL A 171 5.12 1.18 4.46
C VAL A 171 6.28 1.05 3.49
N PHE A 172 6.05 1.47 2.25
CA PHE A 172 7.11 1.66 1.26
C PHE A 172 7.53 3.13 1.30
N SER A 173 8.79 3.39 1.61
CA SER A 173 9.36 4.73 1.50
C SER A 173 10.36 4.81 0.36
N TRP A 174 10.31 5.91 -0.37
CA TRP A 174 11.25 6.23 -1.43
C TRP A 174 11.74 7.65 -1.21
N ALA A 175 13.06 7.82 -1.07
CA ALA A 175 13.70 9.14 -1.11
C ALA A 175 14.64 9.23 -2.32
N ALA A 176 14.60 10.39 -2.98
CA ALA A 176 15.45 10.74 -4.09
C ALA A 176 16.14 12.09 -3.82
N VAL A 177 17.44 12.16 -4.10
CA VAL A 177 18.26 13.37 -3.98
C VAL A 177 18.94 13.70 -5.31
N ASN A 178 19.49 14.90 -5.41
CA ASN A 178 20.07 15.47 -6.64
C ASN A 178 19.07 15.57 -7.80
N LEU A 179 17.79 15.82 -7.51
CA LEU A 179 16.74 15.93 -8.54
C LEU A 179 16.96 17.08 -9.54
N SER A 180 17.78 18.07 -9.21
CA SER A 180 18.17 19.13 -10.14
C SER A 180 19.26 18.72 -11.15
N SER A 181 19.90 17.57 -10.95
CA SER A 181 21.02 17.06 -11.74
C SER A 181 20.83 15.56 -12.00
N PRO A 182 19.99 15.19 -12.99
CA PRO A 182 19.57 13.81 -13.23
C PRO A 182 20.73 12.82 -13.38
N GLU A 183 21.86 13.24 -13.93
CA GLU A 183 23.08 12.45 -14.11
C GLU A 183 23.71 11.92 -12.82
N VAL A 184 23.45 12.57 -11.68
CA VAL A 184 23.96 12.18 -10.36
C VAL A 184 22.83 11.94 -9.36
N ARG A 185 21.61 11.75 -9.87
CA ARG A 185 20.43 11.37 -9.06
C ARG A 185 20.73 10.08 -8.30
N LYS A 186 20.33 10.05 -7.04
CA LYS A 186 20.37 8.86 -6.19
C LYS A 186 18.98 8.60 -5.62
N ASP A 187 18.64 7.33 -5.54
CA ASP A 187 17.37 6.83 -5.03
C ASP A 187 17.62 5.77 -3.98
N ARG A 188 16.80 5.75 -2.93
CA ARG A 188 16.83 4.69 -1.93
C ARG A 188 15.41 4.34 -1.50
N HIS A 189 15.19 3.03 -1.34
CA HIS A 189 13.92 2.46 -0.91
C HIS A 189 14.05 1.89 0.51
N TRP A 190 12.98 1.99 1.28
CA TRP A 190 12.79 1.27 2.52
C TRP A 190 11.44 0.54 2.46
N PHE A 191 11.44 -0.69 2.95
CA PHE A 191 10.29 -1.58 2.90
C PHE A 191 10.01 -2.07 4.32
N ASP A 192 9.25 -1.28 5.07
CA ASP A 192 9.05 -1.45 6.51
C ASP A 192 7.79 -2.27 6.78
N LEU A 193 7.95 -3.59 6.96
CA LEU A 193 6.84 -4.50 7.26
C LEU A 193 6.29 -4.28 8.67
N GLY A 194 4.97 -4.26 8.81
CA GLY A 194 4.27 -4.04 10.08
C GLY A 194 4.35 -2.61 10.63
N ALA A 195 5.02 -1.69 9.93
CA ALA A 195 5.09 -0.30 10.32
C ALA A 195 3.80 0.46 9.94
N GLY A 196 3.49 1.50 10.72
CA GLY A 196 2.41 2.45 10.43
C GLY A 196 2.91 3.69 9.69
N LEU A 197 2.01 4.41 9.01
CA LEU A 197 2.36 5.59 8.23
C LEU A 197 2.98 6.70 9.08
N ASP A 198 2.48 6.97 10.28
CA ASP A 198 2.99 8.07 11.10
C ASP A 198 4.45 7.84 11.48
N TRP A 199 4.80 6.63 11.91
CA TRP A 199 6.19 6.24 12.20
C TRP A 199 7.11 6.40 10.98
N ALA A 200 6.68 5.93 9.81
CA ALA A 200 7.48 6.04 8.59
C ALA A 200 7.58 7.49 8.09
N GLY A 201 6.53 8.29 8.29
CA GLY A 201 6.45 9.69 7.94
C GLY A 201 7.44 10.55 8.72
N GLU A 202 7.54 10.34 10.04
CA GLU A 202 8.52 11.02 10.91
C GLU A 202 9.96 10.76 10.45
N ARG A 203 10.22 9.59 9.86
CA ARG A 203 11.55 9.15 9.40
C ARG A 203 11.90 9.64 8.01
N LEU A 204 10.97 10.22 7.25
CA LEU A 204 11.26 10.73 5.90
C LEU A 204 12.35 11.80 5.92
N GLN A 205 12.37 12.64 6.96
CA GLN A 205 13.41 13.64 7.11
C GLN A 205 14.78 13.01 7.32
N GLU A 206 14.93 12.02 8.20
CA GLU A 206 16.21 11.33 8.40
C GLU A 206 16.65 10.62 7.12
N ARG A 207 15.73 9.88 6.48
CA ARG A 207 15.97 9.10 5.26
C ARG A 207 16.46 9.93 4.08
N ILE A 208 15.89 11.12 3.88
CA ILE A 208 16.26 11.98 2.74
C ILE A 208 17.64 12.61 2.90
N TYR A 209 18.13 12.78 4.13
CA TYR A 209 19.48 13.30 4.41
C TYR A 209 20.52 12.19 4.59
N GLU A 210 20.13 10.96 4.94
CA GLU A 210 21.03 9.79 5.00
C GLU A 210 21.71 9.54 3.65
N ILE A 211 21.01 9.76 2.52
CA ILE A 211 21.54 9.55 1.17
C ILE A 211 22.70 10.53 0.85
N ASP A 212 22.70 11.72 1.47
CA ASP A 212 23.78 12.70 1.32
C ASP A 212 25.04 12.27 2.11
N GLY A 213 24.86 11.67 3.30
CA GLY A 213 25.95 11.32 4.23
C GLY A 213 26.86 10.16 3.81
N GLU A 214 26.44 9.34 2.83
CA GLU A 214 27.31 8.31 2.24
C GLU A 214 28.47 8.90 1.39
N ILE A 215 28.45 10.22 1.11
CA ILE A 215 29.51 10.93 0.38
C ILE A 215 30.73 11.19 1.28
N ASP A 216 30.54 11.49 2.57
CA ASP A 216 31.64 11.88 3.46
C ASP A 216 32.42 10.69 4.04
N GLY A 217 31.89 9.46 3.91
CA GLY A 217 32.50 8.24 4.45
C GLY A 217 33.46 7.50 3.51
N ALA A 218 33.50 7.86 2.22
CA ALA A 218 34.25 7.12 1.20
C ALA A 218 35.63 7.71 0.87
N ASP A 219 35.95 8.93 1.33
CA ASP A 219 37.20 9.64 0.98
C ASP A 219 38.22 9.71 2.14
N GLY A 220 38.00 8.97 3.23
CA GLY A 220 38.77 9.08 4.47
C GLY A 220 39.86 8.03 4.72
N THR A 221 40.30 7.26 3.74
CA THR A 221 41.41 6.29 3.93
C THR A 221 42.42 6.27 2.78
N ALA A 222 43.17 7.36 2.64
CA ALA A 222 44.50 7.33 2.04
C ALA A 222 45.34 8.50 2.55
N ASP A 223 45.96 8.34 3.73
CA ASP A 223 47.39 8.69 3.84
C ASP A 223 48.02 7.93 5.02
N ARG A 224 49.13 7.27 4.71
CA ARG A 224 50.06 6.63 5.65
C ARG A 224 51.44 7.17 5.33
#